data_AF-A0A960VA54-F1
#
_entry.id   AF-A0A960VA54-F1
#
_cell.length_a   1.000
_cell.length_b   1.000
_cell.length_c   1.000
_cell.angle_alpha   90.00
_cell.angle_beta   90.00
_cell.angle_gamma   90.00
#
_symmetry.space_group_name_H-M   'P 1'
#
loop_
_entity.id
_entity.type
_entity.pdbx_description
1 polymer ?
#
loop_
_entity_poly.entity_id
_entity_poly.type
_entity_poly.pdbx_seq_one_letter_code
_entity_poly.pdbx_strand_id
1 'polypeptide(L)'
;SSQSDTTSPTAILSPGSGSIILADSSIKVTFSKSMDTTSLSASLGGVTLNGVWSTTSLQNDTLTLSGNISTGTNSFVLNANDTSGNSLAQLTATYEVLASGTHLLYVSTTGDDRNTGGSIELPKLTILSAINSATTPAAVFVSLGTYDVDSSSSLNVIMKDQVSIYGGFSTDFLSRDSSTNTTTIQDINSSAGSPDSSTIYSNGSITSSTIIDGFTIIGSSNLNLTNLSAAIYNRSGSSPTISNNIIRGGSLKAAAIGIINNNNCAPIIKNNTINSGSSTNNGLAVAVYNISSSPTITGNTIIAGDSVSNYVIGIYNLTSSSPNISGNTITAGTGTIESTFGIFNNDSSSPTVSSNTIKGGSAPNASAHGIYNGPVGNNNPVLTGNTIYGGSGKASYALNNSNPSNPTFTNNSMDGGIGTSSIAIFQNDGGTIVLGSYESNTLFTSGGTNRYCIYESGGTSPKTFNNNSLSNCPTALYFDLGTTTINSISTINGGTSGGSGYTGNY
;
A
#
# COMPACT_ATOMS: atom_id res chain seq x y z
N SER A 1 27.75 -1.28 -56.03
CA SER A 1 27.16 -2.21 -55.05
C SER A 1 26.31 -1.40 -54.09
N SER A 2 24.99 -1.54 -54.13
CA SER A 2 24.14 -1.00 -53.06
C SER A 2 24.52 -1.72 -51.77
N GLN A 3 24.99 -1.00 -50.76
CA GLN A 3 25.10 -1.57 -49.42
C GLN A 3 23.72 -2.11 -49.04
N SER A 4 23.63 -3.40 -48.70
CA SER A 4 22.44 -3.98 -48.11
C SER A 4 22.21 -3.29 -46.77
N ASP A 5 21.02 -2.71 -46.57
CA ASP A 5 20.64 -2.11 -45.31
C ASP A 5 20.60 -3.19 -44.22
N THR A 6 21.47 -3.07 -43.21
CA THR A 6 21.58 -4.02 -42.09
C THR A 6 21.08 -3.43 -40.77
N THR A 7 20.43 -2.26 -40.79
CA THR A 7 20.00 -1.58 -39.57
C THR A 7 18.59 -2.02 -39.19
N SER A 8 18.32 -2.27 -37.90
CA SER A 8 16.95 -2.60 -37.46
C SER A 8 16.03 -1.38 -37.53
N PRO A 9 14.74 -1.56 -37.87
CA PRO A 9 13.74 -0.50 -37.67
C PRO A 9 13.54 -0.22 -36.18
N THR A 10 13.11 0.99 -35.86
CA THR A 10 12.62 1.41 -34.53
C THR A 10 11.15 1.79 -34.64
N ALA A 11 10.41 1.76 -33.53
CA ALA A 11 8.99 2.05 -33.51
C ALA A 11 8.60 2.95 -32.33
N ILE A 12 7.61 3.83 -32.54
CA ILE A 12 7.03 4.71 -31.52
C ILE A 12 5.53 4.42 -31.42
N LEU A 13 5.02 4.23 -30.20
CA LEU A 13 3.61 3.99 -29.91
C LEU A 13 2.88 5.30 -29.60
N SER A 14 1.67 5.44 -30.11
CA SER A 14 0.73 6.52 -29.80
C SER A 14 -0.68 5.94 -29.67
N PRO A 15 -1.27 5.87 -28.46
CA PRO A 15 -0.69 6.32 -27.19
C PRO A 15 0.51 5.47 -26.75
N GLY A 16 1.44 6.09 -26.00
CA GLY A 16 2.65 5.44 -25.49
C GLY A 16 2.37 4.33 -24.47
N SER A 17 3.42 3.61 -24.06
CA SER A 17 3.31 2.63 -22.96
C SER A 17 2.92 3.30 -21.65
N GLY A 18 2.07 2.66 -20.86
CA GLY A 18 1.54 3.17 -19.60
C GLY A 18 0.23 3.96 -19.73
N SER A 19 -0.21 4.23 -20.96
CA SER A 19 -1.44 4.98 -21.21
C SER A 19 -2.71 4.21 -20.85
N ILE A 20 -3.76 4.98 -20.58
CA ILE A 20 -5.12 4.48 -20.36
C ILE A 20 -5.87 4.65 -21.69
N ILE A 21 -6.48 3.58 -22.19
CA ILE A 21 -7.21 3.57 -23.47
C ILE A 21 -8.60 2.98 -23.28
N LEU A 22 -9.51 3.26 -24.21
CA LEU A 22 -10.79 2.57 -24.28
C LEU A 22 -10.65 1.24 -25.03
N ALA A 23 -11.53 0.29 -24.76
CA ALA A 23 -11.52 -1.05 -25.39
C ALA A 23 -11.69 -1.03 -26.91
N ASP A 24 -12.21 0.07 -27.47
CA ASP A 24 -12.40 0.35 -28.89
C ASP A 24 -11.39 1.37 -29.45
N SER A 25 -10.42 1.80 -28.64
CA SER A 25 -9.35 2.69 -29.09
C SER A 25 -8.40 1.98 -30.05
N SER A 26 -7.75 2.78 -30.90
CA SER A 26 -6.67 2.31 -31.76
C SER A 26 -5.31 2.70 -31.21
N ILE A 27 -4.31 1.85 -31.46
CA ILE A 27 -2.90 2.14 -31.15
C ILE A 27 -2.19 2.38 -32.47
N LYS A 28 -1.67 3.60 -32.65
CA LYS A 28 -0.84 3.96 -33.81
C LYS A 28 0.61 3.62 -33.50
N VAL A 29 1.28 2.97 -34.45
CA VAL A 29 2.71 2.70 -34.42
C VAL A 29 3.36 3.40 -35.60
N THR A 30 4.39 4.19 -35.35
CA THR A 30 5.19 4.84 -36.40
C THR A 30 6.60 4.26 -36.38
N PHE A 31 7.02 3.72 -37.52
CA PHE A 31 8.30 3.06 -37.72
C PHE A 31 9.32 4.03 -38.35
N SER A 32 10.61 3.82 -38.08
CA SER A 32 11.69 4.61 -38.69
C SER A 32 12.00 4.23 -40.14
N LYS A 33 11.32 3.21 -40.70
CA LYS A 33 11.58 2.60 -42.00
C LYS A 33 10.31 2.13 -42.68
N SER A 34 10.42 1.84 -43.98
CA SER A 34 9.40 1.08 -44.70
C SER A 34 9.33 -0.37 -44.18
N MET A 35 8.11 -0.85 -43.92
CA MET A 35 7.90 -2.16 -43.29
C MET A 35 7.35 -3.21 -44.26
N ASP A 36 7.73 -4.49 -44.05
CA ASP A 36 7.07 -5.63 -44.68
C ASP A 36 5.74 -5.90 -43.98
N THR A 37 4.65 -5.60 -44.67
CA THR A 37 3.29 -5.68 -44.11
C THR A 37 2.86 -7.11 -43.78
N THR A 38 3.51 -8.12 -44.34
CA THR A 38 3.20 -9.54 -44.11
C THR A 38 3.89 -10.12 -42.87
N SER A 39 4.86 -9.39 -42.30
CA SER A 39 5.65 -9.81 -41.14
C SER A 39 5.02 -9.47 -39.78
N LEU A 40 3.85 -8.80 -39.79
CA LEU A 40 3.24 -8.25 -38.59
C LEU A 40 2.75 -9.33 -37.61
N SER A 41 3.16 -9.20 -36.34
CA SER A 41 2.54 -9.87 -35.21
C SER A 41 2.32 -8.86 -34.09
N ALA A 42 1.06 -8.60 -33.73
CA ALA A 42 0.69 -7.67 -32.67
C ALA A 42 -0.38 -8.30 -31.77
N SER A 43 -0.19 -8.21 -30.45
CA SER A 43 -1.17 -8.67 -29.47
C SER A 43 -1.27 -7.75 -28.26
N LEU A 44 -2.45 -7.69 -27.64
CA LEU A 44 -2.70 -6.99 -26.39
C LEU A 44 -3.54 -7.88 -25.48
N GLY A 45 -3.01 -8.24 -24.31
CA GLY A 45 -3.71 -9.14 -23.39
C GLY A 45 -3.92 -10.55 -23.97
N GLY A 46 -3.05 -10.98 -24.88
CA GLY A 46 -3.18 -12.26 -25.61
C GLY A 46 -4.18 -12.23 -26.78
N VAL A 47 -4.85 -11.10 -27.04
CA VAL A 47 -5.71 -10.92 -28.21
C VAL A 47 -4.88 -10.39 -29.37
N THR A 48 -4.91 -11.09 -30.51
CA THR A 48 -4.29 -10.62 -31.76
C THR A 48 -5.01 -9.37 -32.27
N LEU A 49 -4.26 -8.32 -32.57
CA LEU A 49 -4.79 -7.06 -33.07
C LEU A 49 -4.85 -7.03 -34.60
N ASN A 50 -5.86 -6.37 -35.15
CA ASN A 50 -5.97 -6.10 -36.57
C ASN A 50 -5.15 -4.86 -36.92
N GLY A 51 -4.26 -4.99 -37.89
CA GLY A 51 -3.37 -3.92 -38.34
C GLY A 51 -3.76 -3.36 -39.70
N VAL A 52 -3.89 -2.04 -39.79
CA VAL A 52 -4.05 -1.31 -41.05
C VAL A 52 -2.79 -0.49 -41.31
N TRP A 53 -2.06 -0.85 -42.37
CA TRP A 53 -0.86 -0.14 -42.80
C TRP A 53 -1.21 1.13 -43.58
N SER A 54 -0.41 2.16 -43.38
CA SER A 54 -0.50 3.46 -44.06
C SER A 54 0.90 4.07 -44.19
N THR A 55 1.00 5.20 -44.90
CA THR A 55 2.26 5.90 -45.15
C THR A 55 2.15 7.31 -44.58
N THR A 56 3.08 7.67 -43.69
CA THR A 56 3.28 9.03 -43.19
C THR A 56 4.47 9.68 -43.87
N SER A 57 5.62 9.01 -43.93
CA SER A 57 6.87 9.52 -44.51
C SER A 57 7.55 8.52 -45.44
N LEU A 58 7.58 7.24 -45.04
CA LEU A 58 8.09 6.11 -45.82
C LEU A 58 6.96 5.11 -46.10
N GLN A 59 7.10 4.33 -47.16
CA GLN A 59 6.07 3.38 -47.57
C GLN A 59 5.77 2.38 -46.44
N ASN A 60 4.51 2.30 -46.01
CA ASN A 60 4.07 1.42 -44.93
C ASN A 60 4.85 1.64 -43.61
N ASP A 61 5.21 2.87 -43.30
CA ASP A 61 5.90 3.23 -42.04
C ASP A 61 4.94 3.45 -40.87
N THR A 62 3.64 3.31 -41.09
CA THR A 62 2.63 3.63 -40.10
C THR A 62 1.60 2.52 -40.02
N LEU A 63 1.33 2.04 -38.81
CA LEU A 63 0.39 0.96 -38.54
C LEU A 63 -0.65 1.41 -37.51
N THR A 64 -1.93 1.25 -37.84
CA THR A 64 -3.03 1.47 -36.90
C THR A 64 -3.56 0.10 -36.45
N LEU A 65 -3.42 -0.18 -35.15
CA LEU A 65 -3.85 -1.42 -34.52
C LEU A 65 -5.20 -1.22 -33.84
N SER A 66 -6.13 -2.16 -34.02
CA SER A 66 -7.44 -2.17 -33.35
C SER A 66 -7.91 -3.59 -33.07
N GLY A 67 -8.81 -3.77 -32.11
CA GLY A 67 -9.36 -5.08 -31.77
C GLY A 67 -10.34 -5.01 -30.60
N ASN A 68 -10.97 -6.13 -30.25
CA ASN A 68 -11.79 -6.23 -29.05
C ASN A 68 -10.88 -6.49 -27.85
N ILE A 69 -10.46 -5.42 -27.19
CA ILE A 69 -9.50 -5.49 -26.10
C ILE A 69 -10.25 -5.69 -24.78
N SER A 70 -9.83 -6.68 -23.98
CA SER A 70 -10.40 -6.90 -22.65
C SER A 70 -10.01 -5.77 -21.69
N THR A 71 -10.94 -5.35 -20.84
CA THR A 71 -10.68 -4.31 -19.83
C THR A 71 -9.66 -4.76 -18.78
N GLY A 72 -8.95 -3.80 -18.20
CA GLY A 72 -7.90 -4.01 -17.19
C GLY A 72 -6.50 -3.77 -17.73
N THR A 73 -5.49 -4.14 -16.93
CA THR A 73 -4.08 -3.98 -17.30
C THR A 73 -3.65 -5.09 -18.25
N ASN A 74 -3.23 -4.73 -19.46
CA ASN A 74 -2.88 -5.67 -20.53
C ASN A 74 -1.47 -5.44 -21.06
N SER A 75 -0.72 -6.52 -21.28
CA SER A 75 0.59 -6.48 -21.93
C SER A 75 0.45 -6.44 -23.45
N PHE A 76 1.12 -5.48 -24.08
CA PHE A 76 1.23 -5.31 -25.52
C PHE A 76 2.55 -5.92 -26.01
N VAL A 77 2.50 -6.63 -27.14
CA VAL A 77 3.68 -7.17 -27.82
C VAL A 77 3.54 -6.93 -29.32
N LEU A 78 4.57 -6.38 -29.95
CA LEU A 78 4.66 -6.15 -31.39
C LEU A 78 6.00 -6.66 -31.94
N ASN A 79 5.92 -7.42 -33.04
CA ASN A 79 7.03 -7.84 -33.86
C ASN A 79 6.71 -7.51 -35.34
N ALA A 80 7.72 -7.06 -36.08
CA ALA A 80 7.65 -6.77 -37.51
C ALA A 80 9.06 -6.72 -38.11
N ASN A 81 9.16 -6.83 -39.43
CA ASN A 81 10.40 -6.69 -40.19
C ASN A 81 10.30 -5.51 -41.16
N ASP A 82 11.42 -4.86 -41.44
CA ASP A 82 11.51 -3.90 -42.54
C ASP A 82 11.50 -4.61 -43.92
N THR A 83 11.36 -3.85 -45.01
CA THR A 83 11.36 -4.41 -46.37
C THR A 83 12.70 -5.02 -46.81
N SER A 84 13.77 -4.82 -46.04
CA SER A 84 15.09 -5.44 -46.24
C SER A 84 15.27 -6.71 -45.41
N GLY A 85 14.26 -7.09 -44.61
CA GLY A 85 14.27 -8.28 -43.75
C GLY A 85 14.90 -8.07 -42.38
N ASN A 86 15.26 -6.84 -41.99
CA ASN A 86 15.77 -6.56 -40.65
C ASN A 86 14.61 -6.54 -39.64
N SER A 87 14.74 -7.30 -38.55
CA SER A 87 13.72 -7.38 -37.52
C SER A 87 13.73 -6.17 -36.58
N LEU A 88 12.53 -5.72 -36.23
CA LEU A 88 12.28 -4.85 -35.09
C LEU A 88 12.65 -5.59 -33.80
N ALA A 89 13.41 -4.95 -32.92
CA ALA A 89 13.55 -5.44 -31.56
C ALA A 89 12.15 -5.50 -30.91
N GLN A 90 11.76 -6.67 -30.38
CA GLN A 90 10.40 -6.91 -29.89
C GLN A 90 9.94 -5.74 -29.00
N LEU A 91 8.88 -5.08 -29.45
CA LEU A 91 8.35 -3.93 -28.76
C LEU A 91 7.31 -4.40 -27.74
N THR A 92 7.54 -4.09 -26.48
CA THR A 92 6.62 -4.39 -25.39
C THR A 92 6.09 -3.10 -24.77
N ALA A 93 4.83 -3.12 -24.35
CA ALA A 93 4.20 -2.03 -23.63
C ALA A 93 3.13 -2.55 -22.68
N THR A 94 2.58 -1.68 -21.83
CA THR A 94 1.43 -2.00 -20.97
C THR A 94 0.37 -0.93 -21.13
N TYR A 95 -0.90 -1.33 -21.19
CA TYR A 95 -2.05 -0.42 -21.26
C TYR A 95 -3.07 -0.77 -20.20
N GLU A 96 -3.65 0.25 -19.57
CA GLU A 96 -4.90 0.09 -18.80
C GLU A 96 -6.07 0.30 -19.76
N VAL A 97 -6.94 -0.69 -19.88
CA VAL A 97 -8.03 -0.68 -20.87
C VAL A 97 -9.36 -0.51 -20.15
N LEU A 98 -10.07 0.57 -20.46
CA LEU A 98 -11.40 0.88 -19.93
C LEU A 98 -12.49 0.43 -20.90
N ALA A 99 -13.73 0.31 -20.44
CA ALA A 99 -14.86 -0.01 -21.31
C ALA A 99 -15.10 1.11 -22.36
N SER A 100 -15.50 0.76 -23.58
CA SER A 100 -15.72 1.72 -24.68
C SER A 100 -16.73 2.84 -24.37
N GLY A 101 -17.69 2.59 -23.49
CA GLY A 101 -18.67 3.59 -23.04
C GLY A 101 -18.22 4.48 -21.88
N THR A 102 -16.95 4.44 -21.48
CA THR A 102 -16.46 5.22 -20.34
C THR A 102 -16.41 6.71 -20.68
N HIS A 103 -17.05 7.54 -19.88
CA HIS A 103 -17.01 8.99 -20.04
C HIS A 103 -15.65 9.54 -19.62
N LEU A 104 -14.90 10.08 -20.60
CA LEU A 104 -13.59 10.66 -20.36
C LEU A 104 -13.70 12.15 -20.03
N LEU A 105 -13.04 12.56 -18.96
CA LEU A 105 -12.97 13.95 -18.50
C LEU A 105 -11.51 14.36 -18.30
N TYR A 106 -11.17 15.59 -18.66
CA TYR A 106 -9.82 16.15 -18.56
C TYR A 106 -9.78 17.30 -17.57
N VAL A 107 -8.77 17.33 -16.71
CA VAL A 107 -8.56 18.34 -15.67
C VAL A 107 -7.14 18.90 -15.79
N SER A 108 -7.01 20.23 -15.82
CA SER A 108 -5.72 20.94 -15.93
C SER A 108 -5.68 22.15 -15.01
N THR A 109 -4.50 22.47 -14.47
CA THR A 109 -4.27 23.71 -13.69
C THR A 109 -4.51 24.99 -14.49
N THR A 110 -4.52 24.89 -15.83
CA THR A 110 -4.86 25.99 -16.76
C THR A 110 -6.30 25.89 -17.29
N GLY A 111 -7.10 24.97 -16.75
CA GLY A 111 -8.48 24.72 -17.18
C GLY A 111 -9.48 25.76 -16.65
N ASP A 112 -10.76 25.50 -16.90
CA ASP A 112 -11.87 26.31 -16.41
C ASP A 112 -13.06 25.41 -16.05
N ASP A 113 -13.65 25.58 -14.87
CA ASP A 113 -14.78 24.74 -14.44
C ASP A 113 -16.08 24.97 -15.24
N ARG A 114 -16.13 26.05 -16.04
CA ARG A 114 -17.17 26.29 -17.05
C ARG A 114 -17.03 25.39 -18.27
N ASN A 115 -15.85 24.82 -18.50
CA ASN A 115 -15.64 23.87 -19.59
C ASN A 115 -16.39 22.55 -19.32
N THR A 116 -16.65 21.78 -20.39
CA THR A 116 -17.27 20.46 -20.25
C THR A 116 -16.29 19.44 -19.67
N GLY A 117 -14.99 19.62 -19.89
CA GLY A 117 -13.97 18.61 -19.58
C GLY A 117 -13.95 17.46 -20.58
N GLY A 118 -14.77 17.46 -21.63
CA GLY A 118 -14.90 16.32 -22.55
C GLY A 118 -13.78 16.21 -23.59
N SER A 119 -12.86 17.17 -23.64
CA SER A 119 -11.68 17.14 -24.52
C SER A 119 -10.48 17.80 -23.86
N ILE A 120 -9.29 17.56 -24.42
CA ILE A 120 -8.02 18.10 -23.92
C ILE A 120 -7.92 19.62 -24.08
N GLU A 121 -8.65 20.22 -25.04
CA GLU A 121 -8.66 21.67 -25.32
C GLU A 121 -9.58 22.44 -24.36
N LEU A 122 -10.55 21.76 -23.77
CA LEU A 122 -11.51 22.34 -22.82
C LEU A 122 -11.50 21.56 -21.49
N PRO A 123 -10.35 21.50 -20.79
CA PRO A 123 -10.27 20.79 -19.52
C PRO A 123 -10.96 21.59 -18.41
N LYS A 124 -11.51 20.87 -17.43
CA LYS A 124 -11.96 21.43 -16.15
C LYS A 124 -10.77 21.98 -15.37
N LEU A 125 -11.01 22.95 -14.48
CA LEU A 125 -9.98 23.47 -13.59
C LEU A 125 -9.79 22.56 -12.37
N THR A 126 -10.89 22.12 -11.76
CA THR A 126 -10.89 21.35 -10.52
C THR A 126 -11.31 19.90 -10.72
N ILE A 127 -10.69 19.01 -9.96
CA ILE A 127 -11.02 17.58 -9.94
C ILE A 127 -12.47 17.36 -9.49
N LEU A 128 -12.90 18.09 -8.45
CA LEU A 128 -14.26 17.99 -7.92
C LEU A 128 -15.33 18.39 -8.97
N SER A 129 -15.09 19.44 -9.75
CA SER A 129 -16.00 19.84 -10.84
C SER A 129 -16.12 18.75 -11.91
N ALA A 130 -15.01 18.11 -12.29
CA ALA A 130 -15.04 16.98 -13.20
C ALA A 130 -15.86 15.81 -12.64
N ILE A 131 -15.60 15.38 -11.39
CA ILE A 131 -16.36 14.30 -10.73
C ILE A 131 -17.86 14.62 -10.69
N ASN A 132 -18.24 15.84 -10.35
CA ASN A 132 -19.64 16.26 -10.28
C ASN A 132 -20.33 16.22 -11.65
N SER A 133 -19.60 16.55 -12.73
CA SER A 133 -20.11 16.51 -14.10
C SER A 133 -20.11 15.13 -14.75
N ALA A 134 -19.53 14.12 -14.09
CA ALA A 134 -19.31 12.80 -14.69
C ALA A 134 -20.58 11.93 -14.76
N THR A 135 -20.86 11.41 -15.96
CA THR A 135 -21.78 10.29 -16.19
C THR A 135 -21.06 8.95 -16.00
N THR A 136 -21.54 8.10 -15.11
CA THR A 136 -20.90 6.81 -14.77
C THR A 136 -21.16 5.74 -15.85
N PRO A 137 -20.17 4.88 -16.17
CA PRO A 137 -18.80 4.89 -15.67
C PRO A 137 -17.97 6.02 -16.29
N ALA A 138 -17.08 6.62 -15.50
CA ALA A 138 -16.23 7.72 -15.93
C ALA A 138 -14.78 7.57 -15.50
N ALA A 139 -13.89 8.20 -16.27
CA ALA A 139 -12.49 8.36 -15.95
C ALA A 139 -12.09 9.84 -16.07
N VAL A 140 -11.57 10.40 -14.99
CA VAL A 140 -11.04 11.76 -14.93
C VAL A 140 -9.52 11.70 -15.04
N PHE A 141 -8.97 12.22 -16.13
CA PHE A 141 -7.54 12.34 -16.37
C PHE A 141 -7.07 13.72 -15.91
N VAL A 142 -6.05 13.73 -15.05
CA VAL A 142 -5.55 14.94 -14.41
C VAL A 142 -4.10 15.16 -14.84
N SER A 143 -3.83 16.30 -15.47
CA SER A 143 -2.49 16.66 -15.90
C SER A 143 -1.57 16.99 -14.71
N LEU A 144 -0.27 17.04 -14.97
CA LEU A 144 0.72 17.43 -13.97
C LEU A 144 0.45 18.84 -13.44
N GLY A 145 0.76 19.04 -12.17
CA GLY A 145 0.50 20.30 -11.48
C GLY A 145 0.01 20.08 -10.06
N THR A 146 -0.24 21.19 -9.36
CA THR A 146 -0.76 21.20 -7.99
C THR A 146 -2.20 21.69 -8.00
N TYR A 147 -3.08 20.89 -7.39
CA TYR A 147 -4.51 21.15 -7.27
C TYR A 147 -4.83 21.34 -5.79
N ASP A 148 -5.01 22.61 -5.42
CA ASP A 148 -5.38 22.99 -4.07
C ASP A 148 -6.85 22.66 -3.81
N VAL A 149 -7.11 22.05 -2.65
CA VAL A 149 -8.45 21.83 -2.13
C VAL A 149 -8.57 22.42 -0.74
N ASP A 150 -9.78 22.75 -0.30
CA ASP A 150 -10.02 23.25 1.05
C ASP A 150 -11.13 22.46 1.72
N SER A 151 -10.76 21.55 2.62
CA SER A 151 -11.73 20.74 3.35
C SER A 151 -12.61 21.57 4.30
N SER A 152 -12.13 22.75 4.76
CA SER A 152 -12.94 23.62 5.64
C SER A 152 -14.10 24.29 4.91
N SER A 153 -13.99 24.39 3.59
CA SER A 153 -15.03 24.90 2.69
C SER A 153 -15.81 23.79 1.97
N SER A 154 -15.62 22.52 2.36
CA SER A 154 -16.17 21.34 1.65
C SER A 154 -15.78 21.26 0.17
N LEU A 155 -14.58 21.76 -0.18
CA LEU A 155 -14.03 21.75 -1.54
C LEU A 155 -12.95 20.66 -1.71
N ASN A 156 -12.86 19.73 -0.77
CA ASN A 156 -12.06 18.52 -0.91
C ASN A 156 -12.58 17.60 -2.03
N VAL A 157 -11.76 16.67 -2.49
CA VAL A 157 -12.17 15.72 -3.54
C VAL A 157 -13.15 14.73 -2.94
N ILE A 158 -14.42 14.82 -3.34
CA ILE A 158 -15.48 13.90 -2.91
C ILE A 158 -15.68 12.87 -4.02
N MET A 159 -15.33 11.62 -3.73
CA MET A 159 -15.42 10.53 -4.70
C MET A 159 -16.88 10.14 -4.97
N LYS A 160 -17.13 9.70 -6.20
CA LYS A 160 -18.43 9.17 -6.67
C LYS A 160 -18.21 7.76 -7.20
N ASP A 161 -19.12 6.84 -6.87
CA ASP A 161 -19.01 5.46 -7.33
C ASP A 161 -18.97 5.40 -8.87
N GLN A 162 -18.11 4.53 -9.40
CA GLN A 162 -17.82 4.37 -10.83
C GLN A 162 -17.24 5.62 -11.53
N VAL A 163 -16.71 6.58 -10.77
CA VAL A 163 -15.94 7.72 -11.30
C VAL A 163 -14.50 7.61 -10.80
N SER A 164 -13.62 7.09 -11.66
CA SER A 164 -12.21 6.92 -11.34
C SER A 164 -11.42 8.19 -11.66
N ILE A 165 -10.37 8.48 -10.88
CA ILE A 165 -9.45 9.58 -11.10
C ILE A 165 -8.03 9.04 -11.33
N TYR A 166 -7.34 9.62 -12.31
CA TYR A 166 -6.00 9.21 -12.72
C TYR A 166 -5.09 10.43 -12.88
N GLY A 167 -4.05 10.51 -12.05
CA GLY A 167 -2.96 11.47 -12.16
C GLY A 167 -1.84 10.95 -13.06
N GLY A 168 -0.80 11.75 -13.23
CA GLY A 168 0.39 11.36 -14.00
C GLY A 168 0.37 11.77 -15.46
N PHE A 169 -0.60 12.58 -15.92
CA PHE A 169 -0.67 12.98 -17.33
C PHE A 169 0.22 14.19 -17.64
N SER A 170 0.84 14.20 -18.82
CA SER A 170 1.48 15.41 -19.33
C SER A 170 0.47 16.54 -19.56
N THR A 171 0.93 17.78 -19.71
CA THR A 171 0.06 18.93 -19.96
C THR A 171 -0.79 18.78 -21.24
N ASP A 172 -0.30 18.01 -22.21
CA ASP A 172 -0.98 17.69 -23.47
C ASP A 172 -1.78 16.37 -23.42
N PHE A 173 -1.77 15.66 -22.28
CA PHE A 173 -2.39 14.34 -22.07
C PHE A 173 -1.90 13.22 -23.01
N LEU A 174 -0.80 13.41 -23.74
CA LEU A 174 -0.28 12.43 -24.68
C LEU A 174 0.56 11.33 -24.00
N SER A 175 1.01 11.58 -22.78
CA SER A 175 1.80 10.63 -21.99
C SER A 175 1.29 10.53 -20.56
N ARG A 176 1.43 9.34 -19.97
CA ARG A 176 1.13 9.09 -18.56
C ARG A 176 2.31 8.42 -17.87
N ASP A 177 2.91 9.12 -16.92
CA ASP A 177 3.99 8.63 -16.06
C ASP A 177 3.94 9.40 -14.74
N SER A 178 3.50 8.76 -13.66
CA SER A 178 3.36 9.40 -12.35
C SER A 178 4.69 9.75 -11.69
N SER A 179 5.81 9.22 -12.19
CA SER A 179 7.15 9.55 -11.70
C SER A 179 7.70 10.86 -12.27
N THR A 180 7.30 11.23 -13.50
CA THR A 180 7.76 12.46 -14.17
C THR A 180 6.68 13.55 -14.20
N ASN A 181 5.43 13.17 -14.41
CA ASN A 181 4.30 14.08 -14.56
C ASN A 181 3.55 14.19 -13.22
N THR A 182 4.23 14.72 -12.19
CA THR A 182 3.66 14.76 -10.84
C THR A 182 2.35 15.54 -10.78
N THR A 183 1.27 14.85 -10.41
CA THR A 183 -0.04 15.45 -10.11
C THR A 183 -0.24 15.46 -8.60
N THR A 184 -0.26 16.64 -7.99
CA THR A 184 -0.39 16.81 -6.54
C THR A 184 -1.79 17.32 -6.18
N ILE A 185 -2.45 16.69 -5.22
CA ILE A 185 -3.67 17.21 -4.57
C ILE A 185 -3.29 17.55 -3.13
N GLN A 186 -3.48 18.80 -2.71
CA GLN A 186 -3.11 19.23 -1.37
C GLN A 186 -4.23 20.01 -0.69
N ASP A 187 -4.49 19.67 0.57
CA ASP A 187 -5.47 20.39 1.40
C ASP A 187 -4.84 21.63 2.03
N ILE A 188 -5.28 22.80 1.58
CA ILE A 188 -4.82 24.12 2.05
C ILE A 188 -5.67 24.69 3.18
N ASN A 189 -6.56 23.88 3.78
CA ASN A 189 -7.36 24.28 4.94
C ASN A 189 -6.47 24.99 5.98
N SER A 190 -6.80 26.25 6.29
CA SER A 190 -6.12 27.09 7.28
C SER A 190 -7.06 27.54 8.41
N SER A 191 -8.26 26.98 8.46
CA SER A 191 -9.34 27.40 9.38
C SER A 191 -9.03 27.00 10.82
N ALA A 192 -9.09 27.96 11.75
CA ALA A 192 -8.93 27.69 13.18
C ALA A 192 -10.15 26.94 13.74
N GLY A 193 -9.92 25.89 14.54
CA GLY A 193 -11.00 25.14 15.19
C GLY A 193 -11.77 24.17 14.30
N SER A 194 -11.30 23.93 13.06
CA SER A 194 -11.83 22.85 12.22
C SER A 194 -11.53 21.48 12.88
N PRO A 195 -12.54 20.61 13.09
CA PRO A 195 -12.34 19.35 13.79
C PRO A 195 -11.48 18.38 12.98
N ASP A 196 -11.93 18.05 11.76
CA ASP A 196 -11.31 17.06 10.89
C ASP A 196 -11.00 17.67 9.52
N SER A 197 -9.93 17.19 8.88
CA SER A 197 -9.60 17.50 7.49
C SER A 197 -9.37 16.21 6.69
N SER A 198 -9.81 16.22 5.43
CA SER A 198 -9.42 15.19 4.47
C SER A 198 -9.29 15.72 3.05
N THR A 199 -8.19 15.38 2.38
CA THR A 199 -7.90 15.81 0.99
C THR A 199 -8.81 15.09 0.00
N ILE A 200 -8.96 13.77 0.17
CA ILE A 200 -9.90 12.93 -0.56
C ILE A 200 -10.86 12.27 0.44
N TYR A 201 -12.15 12.34 0.15
CA TYR A 201 -13.20 11.74 0.94
C TYR A 201 -14.08 10.83 0.10
N SER A 202 -14.30 9.61 0.60
CA SER A 202 -15.14 8.60 -0.03
C SER A 202 -16.17 8.11 1.00
N ASN A 203 -17.44 8.04 0.61
CA ASN A 203 -18.53 7.66 1.51
C ASN A 203 -19.57 6.78 0.82
N GLY A 204 -20.25 5.93 1.59
CA GLY A 204 -21.35 5.13 1.10
C GLY A 204 -20.91 3.98 0.18
N SER A 205 -21.70 3.69 -0.86
CA SER A 205 -21.58 2.49 -1.69
C SER A 205 -20.49 2.52 -2.76
N ILE A 206 -19.41 3.28 -2.56
CA ILE A 206 -18.28 3.30 -3.51
C ILE A 206 -17.61 1.93 -3.52
N THR A 207 -17.51 1.34 -4.71
CA THR A 207 -16.95 0.01 -4.93
C THR A 207 -15.49 0.08 -5.37
N SER A 208 -14.81 -1.07 -5.39
CA SER A 208 -13.42 -1.19 -5.83
C SER A 208 -13.22 -0.93 -7.32
N SER A 209 -14.30 -0.79 -8.10
CA SER A 209 -14.27 -0.29 -9.49
C SER A 209 -13.96 1.21 -9.59
N THR A 210 -14.11 1.95 -8.49
CA THR A 210 -13.73 3.36 -8.39
C THR A 210 -12.26 3.44 -8.00
N ILE A 211 -11.43 4.05 -8.86
CA ILE A 211 -9.98 4.04 -8.74
C ILE A 211 -9.46 5.45 -8.40
N ILE A 212 -8.49 5.52 -7.49
CA ILE A 212 -7.65 6.69 -7.21
C ILE A 212 -6.21 6.29 -7.53
N ASP A 213 -5.66 6.78 -8.64
CA ASP A 213 -4.37 6.29 -9.15
C ASP A 213 -3.39 7.37 -9.63
N GLY A 214 -2.13 7.26 -9.22
CA GLY A 214 -1.03 8.06 -9.80
C GLY A 214 -0.91 9.48 -9.26
N PHE A 215 -1.37 9.76 -8.04
CA PHE A 215 -1.30 11.09 -7.41
C PHE A 215 -0.24 11.18 -6.32
N THR A 216 0.25 12.40 -6.08
CA THR A 216 0.75 12.80 -4.76
C THR A 216 -0.39 13.43 -3.97
N ILE A 217 -0.80 12.85 -2.86
CA ILE A 217 -1.95 13.29 -2.05
C ILE A 217 -1.45 13.75 -0.70
N ILE A 218 -1.72 15.00 -0.35
CA ILE A 218 -1.19 15.66 0.85
C ILE A 218 -2.36 16.14 1.72
N GLY A 219 -2.45 15.60 2.94
CA GLY A 219 -3.32 16.04 4.02
C GLY A 219 -2.96 17.45 4.51
N SER A 220 -3.86 18.06 5.29
CA SER A 220 -3.65 19.41 5.78
C SER A 220 -2.42 19.51 6.70
N SER A 221 -1.74 20.66 6.65
CA SER A 221 -0.65 21.02 7.57
C SER A 221 -1.07 22.10 8.59
N ASN A 222 -2.38 22.28 8.79
CA ASN A 222 -2.93 23.26 9.72
C ASN A 222 -2.76 22.85 11.18
N LEU A 223 -1.80 23.48 11.85
CA LEU A 223 -1.50 23.25 13.27
C LEU A 223 -2.64 23.59 14.24
N ASN A 224 -3.73 24.21 13.77
CA ASN A 224 -4.90 24.57 14.57
C ASN A 224 -6.07 23.57 14.44
N LEU A 225 -5.90 22.46 13.71
CA LEU A 225 -6.86 21.36 13.73
C LEU A 225 -6.98 20.77 15.14
N THR A 226 -8.20 20.44 15.56
CA THR A 226 -8.47 19.99 16.93
C THR A 226 -8.58 18.47 17.07
N ASN A 227 -8.81 17.72 15.98
CA ASN A 227 -8.97 16.26 16.06
C ASN A 227 -8.02 15.48 15.12
N LEU A 228 -8.17 15.56 13.79
CA LEU A 228 -7.28 14.84 12.86
C LEU A 228 -7.18 15.47 11.47
N SER A 229 -6.15 15.09 10.71
CA SER A 229 -6.15 15.17 9.24
C SER A 229 -5.84 13.81 8.63
N ALA A 230 -6.50 13.54 7.50
CA ALA A 230 -6.26 12.36 6.68
C ALA A 230 -5.97 12.78 5.23
N ALA A 231 -5.00 12.16 4.56
CA ALA A 231 -4.88 12.37 3.11
C ALA A 231 -6.06 11.72 2.37
N ILE A 232 -6.46 10.51 2.78
CA ILE A 232 -7.64 9.82 2.25
C ILE A 232 -8.50 9.33 3.41
N TYR A 233 -9.81 9.60 3.35
CA TYR A 233 -10.78 9.09 4.32
C TYR A 233 -11.92 8.36 3.61
N ASN A 234 -11.94 7.03 3.73
CA ASN A 234 -13.04 6.17 3.33
C ASN A 234 -13.97 5.89 4.52
N ARG A 235 -15.27 6.08 4.32
CA ARG A 235 -16.29 5.95 5.38
C ARG A 235 -17.51 5.15 4.93
N SER A 236 -18.13 4.44 5.88
CA SER A 236 -19.48 3.86 5.78
C SER A 236 -19.67 2.97 4.54
N GLY A 237 -18.86 1.92 4.42
CA GLY A 237 -18.93 0.94 3.33
C GLY A 237 -18.08 1.27 2.11
N SER A 238 -17.51 2.48 2.05
CA SER A 238 -16.74 2.93 0.89
C SER A 238 -15.45 2.12 0.72
N SER A 239 -15.29 1.52 -0.45
CA SER A 239 -14.26 0.53 -0.74
C SER A 239 -13.56 0.76 -2.10
N PRO A 240 -13.04 1.98 -2.39
CA PRO A 240 -12.34 2.24 -3.65
C PRO A 240 -11.03 1.44 -3.78
N THR A 241 -10.50 1.38 -5.00
CA THR A 241 -9.10 0.97 -5.24
C THR A 241 -8.20 2.20 -5.16
N ILE A 242 -7.21 2.18 -4.27
CA ILE A 242 -6.21 3.23 -4.08
C ILE A 242 -4.86 2.67 -4.51
N SER A 243 -4.31 3.15 -5.63
CA SER A 243 -3.09 2.57 -6.19
C SER A 243 -2.06 3.55 -6.74
N ASN A 244 -0.78 3.16 -6.66
CA ASN A 244 0.30 3.92 -7.29
C ASN A 244 0.37 5.41 -6.85
N ASN A 245 -0.03 5.70 -5.62
CA ASN A 245 -0.02 7.05 -5.06
C ASN A 245 1.15 7.25 -4.09
N ILE A 246 1.58 8.50 -3.94
CA ILE A 246 2.39 8.98 -2.83
C ILE A 246 1.44 9.71 -1.87
N ILE A 247 1.25 9.19 -0.67
CA ILE A 247 0.23 9.67 0.28
C ILE A 247 0.93 10.23 1.52
N ARG A 248 0.59 11.45 1.94
CA ARG A 248 1.18 12.15 3.08
C ARG A 248 0.09 12.72 3.98
N GLY A 249 -0.05 12.24 5.22
CA GLY A 249 -1.13 12.67 6.12
C GLY A 249 -1.00 14.08 6.72
N GLY A 250 0.09 14.81 6.46
CA GLY A 250 0.29 16.20 6.87
C GLY A 250 1.35 16.40 7.95
N SER A 251 1.39 17.57 8.60
CA SER A 251 2.27 17.83 9.75
C SER A 251 1.53 18.73 10.75
N LEU A 252 1.17 18.17 11.90
CA LEU A 252 0.08 18.71 12.73
C LEU A 252 0.42 18.71 14.22
N LYS A 253 -0.39 19.44 15.01
CA LYS A 253 -0.47 19.19 16.46
C LYS A 253 -1.30 17.94 16.74
N ALA A 254 -2.45 17.85 16.07
CA ALA A 254 -3.41 16.75 16.14
C ALA A 254 -2.91 15.47 15.44
N ALA A 255 -3.78 14.48 15.28
CA ALA A 255 -3.42 13.22 14.62
C ALA A 255 -3.15 13.42 13.11
N ALA A 256 -2.02 12.91 12.64
CA ALA A 256 -1.63 12.93 11.22
C ALA A 256 -1.80 11.51 10.65
N ILE A 257 -2.69 11.37 9.66
CA ILE A 257 -3.09 10.06 9.16
C ILE A 257 -2.95 9.97 7.64
N GLY A 258 -2.33 8.91 7.13
CA GLY A 258 -2.27 8.67 5.69
C GLY A 258 -3.64 8.31 5.13
N ILE A 259 -4.15 7.13 5.52
CA ILE A 259 -5.45 6.61 5.07
C ILE A 259 -6.29 6.20 6.28
N ILE A 260 -7.54 6.65 6.32
CA ILE A 260 -8.56 6.16 7.27
C ILE A 260 -9.59 5.31 6.52
N ASN A 261 -9.86 4.12 7.05
CA ASN A 261 -10.96 3.25 6.65
C ASN A 261 -11.87 3.06 7.85
N ASN A 262 -13.09 3.60 7.80
CA ASN A 262 -13.98 3.63 8.95
C ASN A 262 -15.37 3.10 8.61
N ASN A 263 -15.87 2.19 9.44
CA ASN A 263 -17.24 1.67 9.39
C ASN A 263 -17.52 0.86 8.11
N ASN A 264 -17.15 -0.42 8.14
CA ASN A 264 -17.41 -1.43 7.12
C ASN A 264 -16.73 -1.17 5.76
N CYS A 265 -15.61 -0.47 5.74
CA CYS A 265 -14.83 -0.24 4.52
C CYS A 265 -13.95 -1.47 4.21
N ALA A 266 -13.81 -1.78 2.92
CA ALA A 266 -12.91 -2.82 2.41
C ALA A 266 -12.17 -2.40 1.13
N PRO A 267 -11.50 -1.22 1.09
CA PRO A 267 -10.77 -0.78 -0.09
C PRO A 267 -9.59 -1.69 -0.43
N ILE A 268 -9.16 -1.64 -1.69
CA ILE A 268 -7.91 -2.25 -2.15
C ILE A 268 -6.83 -1.15 -2.13
N ILE A 269 -5.87 -1.26 -1.23
CA ILE A 269 -4.75 -0.32 -1.08
C ILE A 269 -3.49 -1.01 -1.60
N LYS A 270 -3.03 -0.66 -2.81
CA LYS A 270 -1.91 -1.36 -3.46
C LYS A 270 -0.85 -0.45 -4.07
N ASN A 271 0.42 -0.84 -3.98
CA ASN A 271 1.53 -0.15 -4.64
C ASN A 271 1.64 1.36 -4.30
N ASN A 272 1.22 1.76 -3.10
CA ASN A 272 1.35 3.14 -2.65
C ASN A 272 2.61 3.32 -1.80
N THR A 273 3.14 4.54 -1.79
CA THR A 273 4.05 5.02 -0.74
C THR A 273 3.23 5.85 0.24
N ILE A 274 3.04 5.37 1.46
CA ILE A 274 2.17 5.99 2.47
C ILE A 274 3.02 6.49 3.62
N ASN A 275 2.98 7.80 3.86
CA ASN A 275 3.57 8.44 5.02
C ASN A 275 2.46 9.10 5.85
N SER A 276 2.36 8.79 7.15
CA SER A 276 1.37 9.44 8.02
C SER A 276 1.62 10.94 8.19
N GLY A 277 2.87 11.40 8.05
CA GLY A 277 3.31 12.72 8.45
C GLY A 277 4.00 12.75 9.82
N SER A 278 3.92 13.89 10.50
CA SER A 278 4.46 14.06 11.85
C SER A 278 3.46 14.75 12.76
N SER A 279 3.37 14.32 14.01
CA SER A 279 2.56 14.94 15.05
C SER A 279 3.43 15.58 16.13
N THR A 280 3.22 16.88 16.36
CA THR A 280 4.08 17.72 17.20
C THR A 280 3.56 17.92 18.63
N ASN A 281 2.29 17.62 18.93
CA ASN A 281 1.70 17.79 20.27
C ASN A 281 0.54 16.83 20.56
N ASN A 282 0.83 15.69 21.20
CA ASN A 282 -0.11 14.66 21.67
C ASN A 282 -0.94 13.97 20.57
N GLY A 283 -0.78 14.33 19.30
CA GLY A 283 -1.38 13.63 18.16
C GLY A 283 -0.76 12.26 17.91
N LEU A 284 -1.58 11.34 17.39
CA LEU A 284 -1.14 10.06 16.83
C LEU A 284 -0.54 10.27 15.44
N ALA A 285 0.45 9.48 15.09
CA ALA A 285 0.94 9.39 13.71
C ALA A 285 0.64 7.98 13.17
N VAL A 286 -0.32 7.86 12.24
CA VAL A 286 -0.79 6.56 11.74
C VAL A 286 -0.79 6.52 10.22
N ALA A 287 -0.08 5.58 9.59
CA ALA A 287 -0.05 5.56 8.14
C ALA A 287 -1.36 4.97 7.55
N VAL A 288 -1.86 3.86 8.10
CA VAL A 288 -3.16 3.28 7.74
C VAL A 288 -3.96 2.94 9.00
N TYR A 289 -5.15 3.53 9.14
CA TYR A 289 -6.03 3.34 10.28
C TYR A 289 -7.34 2.66 9.86
N ASN A 290 -7.55 1.43 10.33
CA ASN A 290 -8.73 0.63 10.07
C ASN A 290 -9.60 0.55 11.32
N ILE A 291 -10.83 1.02 11.21
CA ILE A 291 -11.82 1.03 12.29
C ILE A 291 -13.05 0.30 11.78
N SER A 292 -13.33 -0.88 12.34
CA SER A 292 -14.39 -1.79 11.86
C SER A 292 -14.35 -1.99 10.36
N SER A 293 -13.14 -2.17 9.81
CA SER A 293 -12.87 -2.18 8.39
C SER A 293 -11.80 -3.21 8.06
N SER A 294 -11.94 -3.87 6.91
CA SER A 294 -11.07 -4.99 6.51
C SER A 294 -10.55 -4.80 5.08
N PRO A 295 -9.70 -3.79 4.84
CA PRO A 295 -9.11 -3.59 3.51
C PRO A 295 -8.16 -4.72 3.10
N THR A 296 -7.86 -4.77 1.80
CA THR A 296 -6.68 -5.48 1.28
C THR A 296 -5.54 -4.50 1.11
N ILE A 297 -4.42 -4.71 1.79
CA ILE A 297 -3.25 -3.83 1.82
C ILE A 297 -2.07 -4.61 1.24
N THR A 298 -1.65 -4.31 0.01
CA THR A 298 -0.61 -5.10 -0.67
C THR A 298 0.46 -4.30 -1.43
N GLY A 299 1.71 -4.73 -1.38
CA GLY A 299 2.79 -4.11 -2.17
C GLY A 299 3.07 -2.65 -1.81
N ASN A 300 2.66 -2.17 -0.63
CA ASN A 300 2.86 -0.78 -0.23
C ASN A 300 4.19 -0.59 0.52
N THR A 301 4.74 0.61 0.40
CA THR A 301 5.76 1.12 1.32
C THR A 301 5.07 2.02 2.34
N ILE A 302 5.08 1.64 3.62
CA ILE A 302 4.34 2.29 4.70
C ILE A 302 5.31 2.82 5.75
N ILE A 303 5.24 4.12 6.02
CA ILE A 303 6.09 4.84 6.96
C ILE A 303 5.19 5.66 7.89
N ALA A 304 5.07 5.29 9.16
CA ALA A 304 4.20 6.03 10.08
C ALA A 304 4.80 7.30 10.68
N GLY A 305 5.97 7.73 10.19
CA GLY A 305 6.51 9.05 10.49
C GLY A 305 7.00 9.18 11.92
N ASP A 306 6.81 10.35 12.53
CA ASP A 306 7.35 10.63 13.87
C ASP A 306 6.32 11.32 14.76
N SER A 307 6.34 10.99 16.06
CA SER A 307 5.56 11.68 17.09
C SER A 307 6.40 11.94 18.35
N VAL A 308 6.19 13.10 18.95
CA VAL A 308 6.86 13.47 20.20
C VAL A 308 6.20 12.77 21.40
N SER A 309 4.87 12.80 21.51
CA SER A 309 4.18 12.48 22.77
C SER A 309 3.03 11.49 22.66
N ASN A 310 2.85 10.80 21.52
CA ASN A 310 1.86 9.75 21.37
C ASN A 310 2.39 8.60 20.49
N TYR A 311 1.59 7.56 20.33
CA TYR A 311 1.94 6.38 19.55
C TYR A 311 2.18 6.70 18.07
N VAL A 312 3.12 5.98 17.49
CA VAL A 312 3.42 5.99 16.06
C VAL A 312 3.17 4.60 15.50
N ILE A 313 2.26 4.49 14.53
CA ILE A 313 1.69 3.20 14.12
C ILE A 313 1.67 3.07 12.59
N GLY A 314 2.37 2.07 12.05
CA GLY A 314 2.33 1.71 10.63
C GLY A 314 0.91 1.40 10.17
N ILE A 315 0.35 0.31 10.70
CA ILE A 315 -1.03 -0.09 10.46
C ILE A 315 -1.74 -0.29 11.80
N TYR A 316 -2.84 0.43 12.02
CA TYR A 316 -3.67 0.28 13.21
C TYR A 316 -5.00 -0.38 12.85
N ASN A 317 -5.25 -1.57 13.40
CA ASN A 317 -6.50 -2.31 13.26
C ASN A 317 -7.29 -2.26 14.57
N LEU A 318 -8.47 -1.67 14.52
CA LEU A 318 -9.31 -1.43 15.69
C LEU A 318 -10.75 -1.89 15.44
N THR A 319 -11.40 -2.41 16.49
CA THR A 319 -12.83 -2.77 16.54
C THR A 319 -13.22 -3.75 15.44
N SER A 320 -12.83 -5.02 15.61
CA SER A 320 -13.14 -6.12 14.70
C SER A 320 -12.61 -5.95 13.27
N SER A 321 -11.47 -5.27 13.12
CA SER A 321 -10.82 -5.08 11.81
C SER A 321 -9.95 -6.29 11.45
N SER A 322 -10.21 -6.91 10.31
CA SER A 322 -9.50 -8.13 9.86
C SER A 322 -8.96 -8.00 8.44
N PRO A 323 -8.06 -7.03 8.17
CA PRO A 323 -7.50 -6.83 6.83
C PRO A 323 -6.59 -7.97 6.38
N ASN A 324 -6.43 -8.08 5.06
CA ASN A 324 -5.37 -8.87 4.43
C ASN A 324 -4.17 -7.95 4.16
N ILE A 325 -3.03 -8.22 4.80
CA ILE A 325 -1.83 -7.39 4.73
C ILE A 325 -0.70 -8.23 4.11
N SER A 326 -0.33 -7.99 2.86
CA SER A 326 0.65 -8.83 2.17
C SER A 326 1.70 -8.11 1.32
N GLY A 327 2.95 -8.58 1.35
CA GLY A 327 3.99 -8.04 0.46
C GLY A 327 4.34 -6.57 0.70
N ASN A 328 4.07 -6.03 1.89
CA ASN A 328 4.35 -4.63 2.23
C ASN A 328 5.71 -4.49 2.92
N THR A 329 6.30 -3.30 2.79
CA THR A 329 7.40 -2.84 3.64
C THR A 329 6.85 -1.81 4.64
N ILE A 330 6.86 -2.13 5.92
CA ILE A 330 6.23 -1.34 6.98
C ILE A 330 7.30 -0.88 7.97
N THR A 331 7.37 0.43 8.24
CA THR A 331 8.25 1.04 9.25
C THR A 331 7.44 1.98 10.12
N ALA A 332 7.37 1.71 11.43
CA ALA A 332 6.64 2.55 12.37
C ALA A 332 7.22 3.97 12.44
N GLY A 333 8.54 4.13 12.42
CA GLY A 333 9.21 5.44 12.57
C GLY A 333 9.60 5.72 14.02
N THR A 334 9.53 6.96 14.50
CA THR A 334 10.08 7.35 15.83
C THR A 334 9.04 7.91 16.80
N GLY A 335 8.87 7.25 17.94
CA GLY A 335 8.09 7.73 19.08
C GLY A 335 9.01 8.22 20.19
N THR A 336 9.04 9.52 20.48
CA THR A 336 10.02 10.07 21.43
C THR A 336 9.70 9.67 22.87
N ILE A 337 8.43 9.81 23.28
CA ILE A 337 7.97 9.50 24.65
C ILE A 337 7.23 8.16 24.69
N GLU A 338 6.42 7.87 23.67
CA GLU A 338 5.50 6.73 23.63
C GLU A 338 5.97 5.62 22.68
N SER A 339 5.29 4.47 22.74
CA SER A 339 5.63 3.28 21.97
C SER A 339 5.41 3.43 20.47
N THR A 340 6.17 2.65 19.70
CA THR A 340 6.05 2.56 18.24
C THR A 340 5.59 1.17 17.82
N PHE A 341 4.76 1.08 16.78
CA PHE A 341 4.14 -0.16 16.34
C PHE A 341 4.20 -0.29 14.81
N GLY A 342 4.78 -1.37 14.29
CA GLY A 342 4.66 -1.70 12.87
C GLY A 342 3.20 -2.00 12.53
N ILE A 343 2.62 -2.98 13.24
CA ILE A 343 1.19 -3.30 13.19
C ILE A 343 0.65 -3.36 14.62
N PHE A 344 -0.45 -2.67 14.88
CA PHE A 344 -1.18 -2.75 16.15
C PHE A 344 -2.58 -3.29 15.89
N ASN A 345 -2.91 -4.42 16.51
CA ASN A 345 -4.24 -5.02 16.52
C ASN A 345 -4.88 -4.84 17.91
N ASN A 346 -6.09 -4.30 17.95
CA ASN A 346 -6.82 -4.12 19.19
C ASN A 346 -8.33 -4.31 18.98
N ASP A 347 -9.03 -4.65 20.07
CA ASP A 347 -10.48 -4.78 20.11
C ASP A 347 -11.02 -5.81 19.10
N SER A 348 -10.60 -7.06 19.29
CA SER A 348 -10.99 -8.23 18.47
C SER A 348 -10.59 -8.15 16.99
N SER A 349 -9.47 -7.48 16.70
CA SER A 349 -8.94 -7.33 15.34
C SER A 349 -7.99 -8.48 14.99
N SER A 350 -8.27 -9.22 13.91
CA SER A 350 -7.57 -10.46 13.57
C SER A 350 -7.14 -10.48 12.10
N PRO A 351 -6.13 -9.67 11.71
CA PRO A 351 -5.66 -9.63 10.31
C PRO A 351 -4.96 -10.92 9.88
N THR A 352 -4.93 -11.15 8.56
CA THR A 352 -3.98 -12.07 7.93
C THR A 352 -2.78 -11.27 7.44
N VAL A 353 -1.58 -11.63 7.89
CA VAL A 353 -0.33 -10.89 7.62
C VAL A 353 0.68 -11.83 6.95
N SER A 354 1.02 -11.60 5.69
CA SER A 354 1.91 -12.50 4.95
C SER A 354 2.98 -11.83 4.09
N SER A 355 4.18 -12.41 4.06
CA SER A 355 5.27 -11.95 3.18
C SER A 355 5.62 -10.46 3.34
N ASN A 356 5.45 -9.89 4.54
CA ASN A 356 5.79 -8.49 4.81
C ASN A 356 7.18 -8.37 5.42
N THR A 357 7.82 -7.21 5.21
CA THR A 357 8.95 -6.75 6.01
C THR A 357 8.46 -5.68 6.98
N ILE A 358 8.54 -5.95 8.29
CA ILE A 358 7.96 -5.11 9.34
C ILE A 358 9.06 -4.64 10.29
N LYS A 359 9.16 -3.33 10.51
CA LYS A 359 10.09 -2.70 11.44
C LYS A 359 9.32 -1.92 12.50
N GLY A 360 9.50 -2.32 13.76
CA GLY A 360 8.81 -1.74 14.91
C GLY A 360 9.19 -0.31 15.27
N GLY A 361 10.22 0.26 14.62
CA GLY A 361 10.63 1.65 14.79
C GLY A 361 11.61 1.90 15.95
N SER A 362 11.62 3.14 16.44
CA SER A 362 12.47 3.60 17.53
C SER A 362 11.64 4.31 18.60
N ALA A 363 11.68 3.79 19.82
CA ALA A 363 10.98 4.31 21.00
C ALA A 363 11.95 4.50 22.18
N PRO A 364 12.83 5.54 22.17
CA PRO A 364 13.94 5.65 23.13
C PRO A 364 13.50 5.65 24.60
N ASN A 365 12.30 6.14 24.90
CA ASN A 365 11.77 6.23 26.26
C ASN A 365 10.65 5.21 26.58
N ALA A 366 10.27 4.38 25.62
CA ALA A 366 9.18 3.40 25.71
C ALA A 366 9.54 2.09 24.99
N SER A 367 8.56 1.44 24.35
CA SER A 367 8.74 0.14 23.72
C SER A 367 8.52 0.22 22.20
N ALA A 368 9.36 -0.47 21.44
CA ALA A 368 9.15 -0.64 20.01
C ALA A 368 8.58 -2.04 19.72
N HIS A 369 7.62 -2.13 18.81
CA HIS A 369 6.91 -3.36 18.51
C HIS A 369 6.81 -3.57 17.00
N GLY A 370 7.29 -4.70 16.48
CA GLY A 370 7.01 -5.12 15.12
C GLY A 370 5.51 -5.32 14.94
N ILE A 371 4.94 -6.24 15.71
CA ILE A 371 3.50 -6.48 15.82
C ILE A 371 3.08 -6.47 17.28
N TYR A 372 2.02 -5.75 17.60
CA TYR A 372 1.39 -5.74 18.92
C TYR A 372 -0.06 -6.18 18.85
N ASN A 373 -0.41 -7.19 19.64
CA ASN A 373 -1.79 -7.59 19.90
C ASN A 373 -2.18 -7.08 21.29
N GLY A 374 -3.10 -6.12 21.31
CA GLY A 374 -3.56 -5.45 22.52
C GLY A 374 -4.37 -6.37 23.46
N PRO A 375 -4.60 -5.93 24.70
CA PRO A 375 -5.29 -6.73 25.72
C PRO A 375 -6.82 -6.68 25.58
N VAL A 376 -7.37 -5.82 24.71
CA VAL A 376 -8.81 -5.67 24.54
C VAL A 376 -9.29 -6.57 23.42
N GLY A 377 -10.25 -7.45 23.74
CA GLY A 377 -10.80 -8.43 22.81
C GLY A 377 -9.81 -9.54 22.41
N ASN A 378 -10.29 -10.50 21.62
CA ASN A 378 -9.48 -11.62 21.17
C ASN A 378 -8.83 -11.28 19.83
N ASN A 379 -7.61 -10.76 19.84
CA ASN A 379 -6.88 -10.41 18.63
C ASN A 379 -6.08 -11.64 18.16
N ASN A 380 -6.58 -12.35 17.16
CA ASN A 380 -6.01 -13.64 16.73
C ASN A 380 -5.46 -13.56 15.29
N PRO A 381 -4.42 -12.75 15.03
CA PRO A 381 -3.88 -12.65 13.69
C PRO A 381 -3.21 -13.95 13.24
N VAL A 382 -3.20 -14.17 11.93
CA VAL A 382 -2.47 -15.26 11.27
C VAL A 382 -1.26 -14.67 10.57
N LEU A 383 -0.05 -15.09 10.95
CA LEU A 383 1.21 -14.54 10.42
C LEU A 383 2.00 -15.60 9.63
N THR A 384 2.24 -15.39 8.34
CA THR A 384 2.97 -16.35 7.51
C THR A 384 4.09 -15.72 6.68
N GLY A 385 5.32 -16.22 6.78
CA GLY A 385 6.39 -15.81 5.85
C GLY A 385 6.87 -14.36 6.04
N ASN A 386 6.67 -13.75 7.20
CA ASN A 386 7.08 -12.36 7.44
C ASN A 386 8.51 -12.26 7.97
N THR A 387 9.17 -11.14 7.64
CA THR A 387 10.40 -10.70 8.32
C THR A 387 10.03 -9.57 9.28
N ILE A 388 10.21 -9.78 10.58
CA ILE A 388 9.76 -8.87 11.64
C ILE A 388 10.96 -8.46 12.49
N TYR A 389 11.20 -7.16 12.58
CA TYR A 389 12.23 -6.56 13.41
C TYR A 389 11.59 -5.69 14.50
N GLY A 390 11.85 -6.00 15.76
CA GLY A 390 11.20 -5.36 16.90
C GLY A 390 11.54 -3.89 17.09
N GLY A 391 12.64 -3.40 16.51
CA GLY A 391 13.04 -2.00 16.62
C GLY A 391 14.02 -1.75 17.76
N SER A 392 13.98 -0.53 18.31
CA SER A 392 14.85 -0.08 19.39
C SER A 392 14.08 0.72 20.44
N GLY A 393 14.43 0.61 21.72
CA GLY A 393 13.77 1.31 22.82
C GLY A 393 14.20 0.80 24.20
N LYS A 394 13.45 1.12 25.26
CA LYS A 394 13.64 0.46 26.57
C LYS A 394 13.32 -1.03 26.47
N ALA A 395 12.28 -1.36 25.73
CA ALA A 395 12.04 -2.72 25.27
C ALA A 395 11.80 -2.73 23.76
N SER A 396 12.10 -3.86 23.12
CA SER A 396 11.74 -4.10 21.73
C SER A 396 11.19 -5.51 21.56
N TYR A 397 10.17 -5.63 20.72
CA TYR A 397 9.42 -6.86 20.53
C TYR A 397 9.21 -7.12 19.04
N ALA A 398 9.61 -8.27 18.51
CA ALA A 398 9.15 -8.62 17.16
C ALA A 398 7.64 -8.86 17.18
N LEU A 399 7.17 -9.68 18.12
CA LEU A 399 5.77 -9.91 18.42
C LEU A 399 5.53 -9.73 19.92
N ASN A 400 4.64 -8.80 20.29
CA ASN A 400 4.13 -8.65 21.64
C ASN A 400 2.65 -9.03 21.67
N ASN A 401 2.31 -10.08 22.40
CA ASN A 401 0.97 -10.59 22.48
C ASN A 401 0.41 -10.47 23.91
N SER A 402 -0.72 -9.78 24.04
CA SER A 402 -1.43 -9.62 25.32
C SER A 402 -2.64 -10.54 25.39
N ASN A 403 -2.84 -11.20 26.52
CA ASN A 403 -4.07 -11.93 26.82
C ASN A 403 -5.32 -11.06 26.60
N PRO A 404 -6.41 -11.57 25.98
CA PRO A 404 -6.68 -12.97 25.57
C PRO A 404 -6.30 -13.34 24.13
N SER A 405 -5.46 -12.55 23.49
CA SER A 405 -5.04 -12.75 22.10
C SER A 405 -4.31 -14.08 21.90
N ASN A 406 -4.66 -14.79 20.82
CA ASN A 406 -4.15 -16.11 20.49
C ASN A 406 -3.73 -16.20 19.01
N PRO A 407 -2.60 -15.57 18.62
CA PRO A 407 -2.12 -15.55 17.25
C PRO A 407 -1.60 -16.93 16.81
N THR A 408 -1.66 -17.22 15.52
CA THR A 408 -0.95 -18.35 14.90
C THR A 408 0.12 -17.83 13.95
N PHE A 409 1.28 -18.46 13.92
CA PHE A 409 2.35 -17.99 13.06
C PHE A 409 3.31 -19.08 12.58
N THR A 410 3.59 -19.03 11.27
CA THR A 410 4.38 -20.04 10.56
C THR A 410 5.40 -19.42 9.61
N ASN A 411 6.61 -19.98 9.54
CA ASN A 411 7.66 -19.55 8.59
C ASN A 411 8.05 -18.06 8.73
N ASN A 412 7.99 -17.47 9.91
CA ASN A 412 8.41 -16.08 10.12
C ASN A 412 9.86 -16.00 10.61
N SER A 413 10.56 -14.96 10.20
CA SER A 413 11.84 -14.56 10.77
C SER A 413 11.61 -13.39 11.72
N MET A 414 11.81 -13.60 13.02
CA MET A 414 11.53 -12.64 14.08
C MET A 414 12.81 -12.26 14.84
N ASP A 415 13.23 -11.02 14.66
CA ASP A 415 14.31 -10.39 15.42
C ASP A 415 13.70 -9.50 16.51
N GLY A 416 13.93 -9.82 17.78
CA GLY A 416 13.48 -9.04 18.92
C GLY A 416 14.04 -7.62 18.97
N GLY A 417 15.03 -7.28 18.15
CA GLY A 417 15.57 -5.95 18.00
C GLY A 417 16.78 -5.68 18.90
N ILE A 418 16.97 -4.39 19.20
CA ILE A 418 18.13 -3.86 19.94
C ILE A 418 17.74 -3.02 21.17
N GLY A 419 16.52 -3.14 21.68
CA GLY A 419 16.10 -2.48 22.91
C GLY A 419 16.85 -3.00 24.14
N THR A 420 16.80 -2.26 25.26
CA THR A 420 17.48 -2.67 26.51
C THR A 420 17.04 -4.08 26.93
N SER A 421 15.73 -4.34 26.83
CA SER A 421 15.18 -5.70 26.78
C SER A 421 14.69 -6.00 25.36
N SER A 422 15.31 -6.94 24.67
CA SER A 422 14.94 -7.36 23.30
C SER A 422 14.33 -8.75 23.33
N ILE A 423 13.13 -8.89 22.79
CA ILE A 423 12.32 -10.10 22.90
C ILE A 423 11.73 -10.44 21.52
N ALA A 424 12.05 -11.62 20.96
CA ALA A 424 11.43 -11.99 19.67
C ALA A 424 9.92 -12.20 19.83
N ILE A 425 9.51 -13.01 20.81
CA ILE A 425 8.09 -13.23 21.15
C ILE A 425 7.88 -12.99 22.64
N PHE A 426 7.00 -12.04 22.96
CA PHE A 426 6.53 -11.82 24.32
C PHE A 426 5.06 -12.24 24.45
N GLN A 427 4.78 -13.01 25.48
CA GLN A 427 3.44 -13.44 25.89
C GLN A 427 3.17 -12.89 27.28
N ASN A 428 2.18 -12.00 27.38
CA ASN A 428 1.75 -11.50 28.68
C ASN A 428 0.98 -12.59 29.45
N ASP A 429 0.92 -12.45 30.79
CA ASP A 429 0.22 -13.37 31.67
C ASP A 429 -1.28 -13.35 31.35
N GLY A 430 -1.84 -14.52 31.07
CA GLY A 430 -3.22 -14.68 30.62
C GLY A 430 -4.06 -15.68 31.41
N GLY A 431 -3.53 -16.23 32.51
CA GLY A 431 -4.12 -17.42 33.11
C GLY A 431 -3.95 -18.65 32.22
N THR A 432 -4.84 -19.65 32.32
CA THR A 432 -4.65 -21.01 31.76
C THR A 432 -4.91 -21.16 30.25
N ILE A 433 -4.66 -20.13 29.44
CA ILE A 433 -4.93 -20.19 27.99
C ILE A 433 -3.78 -20.89 27.25
N VAL A 434 -4.13 -21.89 26.44
CA VAL A 434 -3.18 -22.49 25.48
C VAL A 434 -3.09 -21.58 24.25
N LEU A 435 -1.91 -21.05 24.00
CA LEU A 435 -1.61 -20.17 22.88
C LEU A 435 -1.49 -20.97 21.57
N GLY A 436 -1.37 -20.29 20.43
CA GLY A 436 -1.61 -20.85 19.11
C GLY A 436 -0.53 -21.83 18.63
N SER A 437 -0.53 -22.06 17.32
CA SER A 437 0.47 -22.89 16.64
C SER A 437 1.63 -22.03 16.15
N TYR A 438 2.83 -22.30 16.66
CA TYR A 438 4.06 -21.58 16.37
C TYR A 438 4.99 -22.54 15.64
N GLU A 439 5.08 -22.44 14.31
CA GLU A 439 5.72 -23.49 13.51
C GLU A 439 6.76 -22.96 12.54
N SER A 440 7.92 -23.62 12.47
CA SER A 440 8.95 -23.33 11.46
C SER A 440 9.44 -21.87 11.45
N ASN A 441 9.44 -21.19 12.61
CA ASN A 441 9.90 -19.81 12.72
C ASN A 441 11.40 -19.74 13.07
N THR A 442 12.05 -18.66 12.67
CA THR A 442 13.40 -18.30 13.11
C THR A 442 13.31 -17.15 14.10
N LEU A 443 13.74 -17.38 15.34
CA LEU A 443 13.63 -16.44 16.45
C LEU A 443 15.02 -16.07 16.95
N PHE A 444 15.30 -14.77 17.04
CA PHE A 444 16.59 -14.28 17.53
C PHE A 444 16.51 -12.84 18.04
N THR A 445 17.62 -12.32 18.56
CA THR A 445 17.78 -10.90 18.86
C THR A 445 19.09 -10.36 18.28
N SER A 446 19.07 -9.16 17.73
CA SER A 446 20.26 -8.49 17.19
C SER A 446 21.04 -7.68 18.23
N GLY A 447 20.44 -7.32 19.36
CA GLY A 447 21.10 -6.54 20.40
C GLY A 447 20.33 -6.43 21.71
N GLY A 448 20.80 -5.57 22.62
CA GLY A 448 20.20 -5.36 23.94
C GLY A 448 20.95 -6.04 25.10
N THR A 449 20.52 -5.72 26.33
CA THR A 449 21.09 -6.26 27.57
C THR A 449 20.39 -7.55 27.98
N ASN A 450 19.05 -7.52 28.05
CA ASN A 450 18.23 -8.68 28.35
C ASN A 450 17.62 -9.21 27.05
N ARG A 451 18.01 -10.39 26.62
CA ARG A 451 17.76 -10.89 25.27
C ARG A 451 17.09 -12.26 25.29
N TYR A 452 15.84 -12.30 24.84
CA TYR A 452 14.97 -13.48 24.90
C TYR A 452 14.45 -13.84 23.51
N CYS A 453 14.43 -15.13 23.19
CA CYS A 453 13.73 -15.59 21.99
C CYS A 453 12.23 -15.70 22.32
N ILE A 454 11.90 -16.34 23.43
CA ILE A 454 10.54 -16.38 23.96
C ILE A 454 10.55 -15.93 25.42
N TYR A 455 9.62 -15.04 25.75
CA TYR A 455 9.32 -14.64 27.12
C TYR A 455 7.84 -14.86 27.39
N GLU A 456 7.52 -15.74 28.33
CA GLU A 456 6.17 -15.92 28.84
C GLU A 456 6.11 -15.39 30.27
N SER A 457 5.26 -14.39 30.56
CA SER A 457 5.17 -13.84 31.92
C SER A 457 4.21 -14.59 32.84
N GLY A 458 3.41 -15.55 32.34
CA GLY A 458 2.56 -16.40 33.18
C GLY A 458 1.49 -17.22 32.44
N GLY A 459 1.14 -18.36 33.03
CA GLY A 459 -0.05 -19.20 32.81
C GLY A 459 -0.25 -19.90 31.45
N THR A 460 0.49 -19.51 30.43
CA THR A 460 0.20 -19.87 29.04
C THR A 460 1.36 -20.61 28.39
N SER A 461 1.07 -21.51 27.46
CA SER A 461 2.08 -22.18 26.62
C SER A 461 1.51 -22.37 25.22
N PRO A 462 2.35 -22.36 24.16
CA PRO A 462 1.89 -22.65 22.81
C PRO A 462 1.34 -24.07 22.70
N LYS A 463 0.27 -24.23 21.92
CA LYS A 463 -0.34 -25.53 21.61
C LYS A 463 0.61 -26.41 20.81
N THR A 464 1.28 -25.81 19.83
CA THR A 464 2.33 -26.46 19.03
C THR A 464 3.50 -25.50 18.87
N PHE A 465 4.71 -26.06 18.94
CA PHE A 465 5.96 -25.30 18.82
C PHE A 465 6.98 -26.06 17.97
N ASN A 466 6.57 -26.52 16.78
CA ASN A 466 7.37 -27.44 15.96
C ASN A 466 8.36 -26.70 15.04
N ASN A 467 9.54 -27.31 14.83
CA ASN A 467 10.55 -26.87 13.84
C ASN A 467 11.03 -25.41 13.99
N ASN A 468 10.93 -24.81 15.17
CA ASN A 468 11.40 -23.43 15.38
C ASN A 468 12.92 -23.40 15.63
N SER A 469 13.61 -22.48 14.97
CA SER A 469 15.04 -22.21 15.20
C SER A 469 15.21 -21.02 16.14
N LEU A 470 15.85 -21.23 17.29
CA LEU A 470 16.10 -20.20 18.30
C LEU A 470 17.60 -19.96 18.42
N SER A 471 18.04 -18.71 18.30
CA SER A 471 19.47 -18.37 18.38
C SER A 471 19.71 -16.95 18.91
N ASN A 472 20.93 -16.66 19.35
CA ASN A 472 21.35 -15.31 19.77
C ASN A 472 20.47 -14.65 20.85
N CYS A 473 19.96 -15.44 21.80
CA CYS A 473 19.17 -14.97 22.95
C CYS A 473 19.86 -15.40 24.26
N PRO A 474 20.98 -14.77 24.65
CA PRO A 474 21.82 -15.24 25.76
C PRO A 474 21.21 -15.14 27.16
N THR A 475 20.12 -14.38 27.33
CA THR A 475 19.43 -14.33 28.63
C THR A 475 18.54 -15.55 28.81
N ALA A 476 17.72 -15.87 27.80
CA ALA A 476 17.05 -17.16 27.68
C ALA A 476 16.64 -17.44 26.22
N LEU A 477 16.76 -18.69 25.79
CA LEU A 477 16.02 -19.14 24.60
C LEU A 477 14.51 -19.14 24.91
N TYR A 478 14.15 -19.55 26.11
CA TYR A 478 12.77 -19.53 26.59
C TYR A 478 12.75 -19.14 28.06
N PHE A 479 12.04 -18.07 28.40
CA PHE A 479 11.81 -17.66 29.79
C PHE A 479 10.39 -18.03 30.19
N ASP A 480 10.29 -19.13 30.93
CA ASP A 480 9.04 -19.79 31.27
C ASP A 480 8.43 -19.18 32.54
N LEU A 481 7.15 -18.82 32.46
CA LEU A 481 6.34 -18.23 33.53
C LEU A 481 7.02 -17.09 34.29
N GLY A 482 7.84 -16.28 33.61
CA GLY A 482 8.56 -15.16 34.19
C GLY A 482 9.57 -15.54 35.28
N THR A 483 9.90 -16.82 35.42
CA THR A 483 10.68 -17.33 36.57
C THR A 483 11.79 -18.29 36.15
N THR A 484 11.62 -19.08 35.10
CA THR A 484 12.55 -20.15 34.73
C THR A 484 13.27 -19.85 33.43
N THR A 485 14.59 -19.68 33.48
CA THR A 485 15.43 -19.50 32.28
C THR A 485 15.79 -20.85 31.66
N ILE A 486 15.44 -21.04 30.39
CA ILE A 486 15.81 -22.21 29.61
C ILE A 486 16.77 -21.77 28.50
N ASN A 487 18.00 -22.27 28.56
CA ASN A 487 19.09 -21.95 27.63
C ASN A 487 19.49 -23.13 26.73
N SER A 488 18.90 -24.31 26.93
CA SER A 488 19.12 -25.47 26.09
C SER A 488 17.85 -25.80 25.32
N ILE A 489 17.98 -25.90 23.99
CA ILE A 489 16.89 -26.37 23.12
C ILE A 489 16.38 -27.74 23.58
N SER A 490 17.27 -28.64 24.03
CA SER A 490 16.90 -29.98 24.49
C SER A 490 15.96 -30.00 25.70
N THR A 491 15.99 -28.95 26.53
CA THR A 491 15.11 -28.83 27.70
C THR A 491 13.74 -28.30 27.30
N ILE A 492 13.67 -27.42 26.30
CA ILE A 492 12.40 -27.01 25.69
C ILE A 492 11.71 -28.26 25.09
N ASN A 493 12.51 -29.17 24.51
CA ASN A 493 12.07 -30.47 23.96
C ASN A 493 11.59 -31.49 25.02
N GLY A 494 11.95 -31.31 26.29
CA GLY A 494 11.72 -32.27 27.38
C GLY A 494 10.42 -32.08 28.16
N GLY A 495 9.61 -31.11 27.77
CA GLY A 495 8.45 -30.66 28.54
C GLY A 495 8.87 -29.69 29.63
N THR A 496 8.43 -28.43 29.50
CA THR A 496 8.30 -27.56 30.66
C THR A 496 7.46 -28.31 31.70
N SER A 497 7.87 -28.25 32.97
CA SER A 497 7.22 -28.97 34.06
C SER A 497 5.81 -28.40 34.29
N GLY A 498 4.83 -28.85 33.51
CA GLY A 498 3.49 -28.25 33.49
C GLY A 498 2.33 -29.06 32.89
N GLY A 499 2.53 -30.14 32.11
CA GLY A 499 1.42 -31.04 31.79
C GLY A 499 1.52 -31.86 30.50
N SER A 500 0.72 -32.93 30.46
CA SER A 500 0.61 -33.95 29.39
C SER A 500 -0.01 -33.45 28.07
N GLY A 501 0.08 -32.16 27.76
CA GLY A 501 -0.60 -31.52 26.61
C GLY A 501 0.33 -31.05 25.49
N TYR A 502 1.66 -31.21 25.66
CA TYR A 502 2.63 -30.72 24.68
C TYR A 502 2.94 -31.78 23.62
N THR A 503 2.71 -31.46 22.35
CA THR A 503 3.18 -32.24 21.21
C THR A 503 4.15 -31.39 20.41
N GLY A 504 5.45 -31.61 20.59
CA GLY A 504 6.51 -30.87 19.90
C GLY A 504 7.61 -31.80 19.40
N ASN A 505 7.82 -31.90 18.08
CA ASN A 505 9.09 -32.34 17.50
C ASN A 505 9.82 -31.06 17.04
N TYR A 506 11.00 -30.83 17.60
CA TYR A 506 11.81 -29.63 17.35
C TYR A 506 12.79 -29.83 16.21
#